data_AF-A0A367Z9G5-F1
#
_entry.id   AF-A0A367Z9G5-F1
#
_cell.length_a   1.000
_cell.length_b   1.000
_cell.length_c   1.000
_cell.angle_alpha   90.00
_cell.angle_beta   90.00
_cell.angle_gamma   90.00
#
_symmetry.space_group_name_H-M   'P 1'
#
loop_
_entity.id
_entity.type
_entity.pdbx_description
1 polymer ?
#
loop_
_entity_poly.entity_id
_entity_poly.type
_entity_poly.pdbx_seq_one_letter_code
_entity_poly.pdbx_strand_id
1 'polypeptide(L)'
;MSILVDNTTRLVVQGITGGEGTFHTSQMIAYGTKVVAGVTPGKGGMMYRGTDKDQFAHPVPVFNTVYDAVKNEGANTSVIFVPSAFASDAIKEAAEAGIKLIVCITEGIPTKDMITVKEYLNQKSVRLIGPNCPGIISPGKAKVGIMPGFIHTPGNVGVISRSGTLTYEAVWQLTERGIGQSTCIGIGGDPVIGTQFVDALRLFKNDPETEAIIMIGEIGGSAEEEAAEYVKLEFDRPVIGFIAGRTAPPGRRMGHAGAIISGGKGTATEKMEAMRNAGIIVVENPALIGETVKKVLSKYSGKKIVTVPKKVNKKKAQPRKMSAKLKKLYTEQIAKSKKSKKTKSKVKKIKKSKKINRRR
;
A
#
# COMPACT_ATOMS: atom_id res chain seq x y z
N MET A 1 -10.28 -4.60 -14.67
CA MET A 1 -9.01 -3.98 -14.27
C MET A 1 -8.96 -3.86 -12.75
N SER A 2 -7.78 -4.01 -12.19
CA SER A 2 -7.51 -3.97 -10.76
C SER A 2 -6.11 -3.40 -10.59
N ILE A 3 -5.75 -2.96 -9.39
CA ILE A 3 -4.42 -2.43 -9.15
C ILE A 3 -3.52 -3.48 -8.50
N LEU A 4 -2.25 -3.51 -8.94
CA LEU A 4 -1.13 -4.27 -8.38
C LEU A 4 -1.20 -5.81 -8.47
N VAL A 5 -2.35 -6.43 -8.19
CA VAL A 5 -2.54 -7.89 -8.25
C VAL A 5 -3.74 -8.25 -9.13
N ASP A 6 -3.56 -9.30 -9.93
CA ASP A 6 -4.53 -9.85 -10.87
C ASP A 6 -4.17 -11.31 -11.26
N ASN A 7 -4.78 -11.83 -12.33
CA ASN A 7 -4.54 -13.20 -12.83
C ASN A 7 -3.11 -13.44 -13.37
N THR A 8 -2.33 -12.38 -13.60
CA THR A 8 -0.92 -12.44 -14.01
C THR A 8 0.04 -12.46 -12.82
N THR A 9 -0.46 -12.28 -11.60
CA THR A 9 0.33 -12.41 -10.38
C THR A 9 0.90 -13.82 -10.25
N ARG A 10 2.23 -13.92 -10.17
CA ARG A 10 2.99 -15.15 -9.91
C ARG A 10 3.67 -15.00 -8.55
N LEU A 11 3.07 -15.61 -7.53
CA LEU A 11 3.41 -15.35 -6.13
C LEU A 11 4.50 -16.30 -5.62
N VAL A 12 5.54 -15.73 -5.03
CA VAL A 12 6.50 -16.45 -4.17
C VAL A 12 6.23 -16.19 -2.69
N VAL A 13 6.20 -17.24 -1.88
CA VAL A 13 5.96 -17.16 -0.43
C VAL A 13 7.28 -17.31 0.33
N GLN A 14 7.75 -16.23 0.95
CA GLN A 14 8.92 -16.28 1.83
C GLN A 14 8.48 -16.73 3.23
N GLY A 15 9.05 -17.84 3.71
CA GLY A 15 8.60 -18.52 4.93
C GLY A 15 7.48 -19.53 4.70
N ILE A 16 7.35 -20.09 3.49
CA ILE A 16 6.25 -21.00 3.11
C ILE A 16 6.10 -22.23 4.02
N THR A 17 7.18 -22.71 4.64
CA THR A 17 7.17 -23.94 5.46
C THR A 17 6.96 -23.68 6.96
N GLY A 18 6.76 -22.42 7.37
CA GLY A 18 6.35 -22.07 8.73
C GLY A 18 4.83 -22.10 8.88
N GLY A 19 4.30 -22.22 10.11
CA GLY A 19 2.86 -22.41 10.35
C GLY A 19 1.94 -21.41 9.62
N GLU A 20 2.15 -20.11 9.84
CA GLU A 20 1.38 -19.05 9.16
C GLU A 20 1.60 -19.04 7.63
N GLY A 21 2.84 -19.26 7.20
CA GLY A 21 3.18 -19.35 5.78
C GLY A 21 2.45 -20.49 5.09
N THR A 22 2.39 -21.67 5.73
CA THR A 22 1.67 -22.83 5.23
C THR A 22 0.17 -22.57 5.20
N PHE A 23 -0.42 -22.18 6.33
CA PHE A 23 -1.85 -21.91 6.45
C PHE A 23 -2.32 -20.90 5.41
N HIS A 24 -1.67 -19.74 5.32
CA HIS A 24 -2.11 -18.72 4.36
C HIS A 24 -1.78 -19.07 2.91
N THR A 25 -0.76 -19.88 2.64
CA THR A 25 -0.52 -20.42 1.29
C THR A 25 -1.65 -21.32 0.83
N SER A 26 -2.14 -22.23 1.70
CA SER A 26 -3.28 -23.09 1.36
C SER A 26 -4.51 -22.25 0.99
N GLN A 27 -4.78 -21.21 1.78
CA GLN A 27 -5.88 -20.28 1.55
C GLN A 27 -5.72 -19.43 0.28
N MET A 28 -4.50 -19.00 -0.05
CA MET A 28 -4.23 -18.24 -1.29
C MET A 28 -4.39 -19.12 -2.54
N ILE A 29 -3.92 -20.37 -2.48
CA ILE A 29 -4.12 -21.35 -3.55
C ILE A 29 -5.61 -21.65 -3.72
N ALA A 30 -6.33 -21.92 -2.62
CA ALA A 30 -7.77 -22.19 -2.64
C ALA A 30 -8.59 -21.01 -3.19
N TYR A 31 -8.12 -19.77 -2.97
CA TYR A 31 -8.74 -18.57 -3.55
C TYR A 31 -8.49 -18.41 -5.06
N GLY A 32 -7.50 -19.12 -5.62
CA GLY A 32 -7.12 -19.04 -7.02
C GLY A 32 -5.86 -18.23 -7.31
N THR A 33 -5.15 -17.73 -6.28
CA THR A 33 -3.87 -17.05 -6.48
C THR A 33 -2.82 -18.05 -7.00
N LYS A 34 -2.12 -17.69 -8.07
CA LYS A 34 -1.05 -18.52 -8.64
C LYS A 34 0.21 -18.48 -7.78
N VAL A 35 0.27 -19.34 -6.76
CA VAL A 35 1.48 -19.57 -5.95
C VAL A 35 2.44 -20.47 -6.73
N VAL A 36 3.58 -19.92 -7.14
CA VAL A 36 4.51 -20.59 -8.06
C VAL A 36 5.75 -21.11 -7.36
N ALA A 37 6.09 -20.53 -6.21
CA ALA A 37 7.30 -20.89 -5.47
C ALA A 37 7.14 -20.57 -3.99
N GLY A 38 7.93 -21.26 -3.19
CA GLY A 38 8.18 -20.91 -1.80
C GLY A 38 9.66 -20.73 -1.54
N VAL A 39 10.00 -19.98 -0.49
CA VAL A 39 11.39 -19.81 -0.04
C VAL A 39 11.48 -20.18 1.43
N THR A 40 12.40 -21.09 1.74
CA THR A 40 12.86 -21.37 3.10
C THR A 40 14.33 -21.78 3.02
N PRO A 41 15.27 -20.93 3.45
CA PRO A 41 16.69 -21.28 3.47
C PRO A 41 16.95 -22.61 4.18
N GLY A 42 17.73 -23.48 3.56
CA GLY A 42 18.02 -24.85 4.04
C GLY A 42 17.02 -25.91 3.58
N LYS A 43 15.92 -25.54 2.89
CA LYS A 43 14.91 -26.47 2.37
C LYS A 43 14.74 -26.41 0.85
N GLY A 44 15.68 -25.81 0.13
CA GLY A 44 15.66 -25.75 -1.33
C GLY A 44 15.66 -27.14 -1.99
N GLY A 45 14.91 -27.29 -3.08
CA GLY A 45 14.74 -28.56 -3.82
C GLY A 45 13.54 -29.40 -3.36
N MET A 46 12.86 -28.99 -2.29
CA MET A 46 11.65 -29.66 -1.79
C MET A 46 10.42 -29.30 -2.65
N MET A 47 9.55 -30.28 -2.92
CA MET A 47 8.18 -30.04 -3.40
C MET A 47 7.21 -30.05 -2.21
N TYR A 48 6.87 -28.87 -1.67
CA TYR A 48 6.08 -28.76 -0.45
C TYR A 48 4.57 -28.83 -0.73
N ARG A 49 3.84 -29.63 0.06
CA ARG A 49 2.39 -29.86 -0.10
C ARG A 49 1.54 -29.29 1.05
N GLY A 50 2.16 -28.56 1.97
CA GLY A 50 1.51 -28.11 3.21
C GLY A 50 1.63 -29.13 4.33
N THR A 51 0.71 -29.05 5.30
CA THR A 51 0.54 -30.02 6.39
C THR A 51 -0.75 -30.83 6.17
N ASP A 52 -1.03 -31.82 7.02
CA ASP A 52 -2.28 -32.57 6.98
C ASP A 52 -3.53 -31.69 7.19
N LYS A 53 -3.38 -30.58 7.96
CA LYS A 53 -4.45 -29.62 8.20
C LYS A 53 -4.58 -28.59 7.08
N ASP A 54 -3.46 -28.23 6.47
CA ASP A 54 -3.35 -27.12 5.51
C ASP A 54 -2.79 -27.62 4.18
N GLN A 55 -3.44 -28.64 3.61
CA GLN A 55 -2.97 -29.27 2.40
C GLN A 55 -3.14 -28.33 1.20
N PHE A 56 -2.13 -28.29 0.34
CA PHE A 56 -2.17 -27.51 -0.88
C PHE A 56 -2.84 -28.33 -1.99
N ALA A 57 -3.65 -27.67 -2.83
CA ALA A 57 -4.28 -28.30 -3.99
C ALA A 57 -3.25 -28.86 -4.99
N HIS A 58 -2.03 -28.31 -5.00
CA HIS A 58 -0.88 -28.79 -5.76
C HIS A 58 0.42 -28.54 -4.98
N PRO A 59 1.48 -29.34 -5.18
CA PRO A 59 2.77 -29.07 -4.56
C PRO A 59 3.37 -27.76 -5.08
N VAL A 60 4.18 -27.10 -4.26
CA VAL A 60 4.89 -25.87 -4.59
C VAL A 60 6.40 -26.11 -4.43
N PRO A 61 7.24 -25.81 -5.44
CA PRO A 61 8.69 -25.93 -5.31
C PRO A 61 9.23 -24.92 -4.30
N VAL A 62 10.10 -25.39 -3.40
CA VAL A 62 10.78 -24.57 -2.39
C VAL A 62 12.21 -24.33 -2.81
N PHE A 63 12.65 -23.08 -2.72
CA PHE A 63 14.00 -22.64 -3.01
C PHE A 63 14.69 -22.11 -1.75
N ASN A 64 16.02 -22.05 -1.80
CA ASN A 64 16.80 -21.41 -0.76
C ASN A 64 16.78 -19.88 -0.86
N THR A 65 16.58 -19.33 -2.07
CA THR A 65 16.61 -17.89 -2.33
C THR A 65 15.42 -17.44 -3.18
N VAL A 66 15.03 -16.17 -3.04
CA VAL A 66 14.02 -15.55 -3.92
C VAL A 66 14.55 -15.42 -5.35
N TYR A 67 15.86 -15.24 -5.53
CA TYR A 67 16.47 -15.18 -6.87
C TYR A 67 16.19 -16.47 -7.67
N ASP A 68 16.35 -17.63 -7.04
CA ASP A 68 16.06 -18.91 -7.70
C ASP A 68 14.57 -19.07 -8.00
N ALA A 69 13.70 -18.62 -7.11
CA ALA A 69 12.26 -18.61 -7.37
C ALA A 69 11.88 -17.71 -8.57
N VAL A 70 12.51 -16.54 -8.70
CA VAL A 70 12.30 -15.65 -9.85
C VAL A 70 12.85 -16.29 -11.14
N LYS A 71 14.08 -16.81 -11.09
CA LYS A 71 14.77 -17.39 -12.24
C LYS A 71 14.05 -18.62 -12.80
N ASN A 72 13.62 -19.54 -11.93
CA ASN A 72 13.06 -20.83 -12.36
C ASN A 72 11.55 -20.76 -12.56
N GLU A 73 10.83 -19.98 -11.74
CA GLU A 73 9.36 -19.96 -11.75
C GLU A 73 8.77 -18.64 -12.26
N GLY A 74 9.60 -17.64 -12.58
CA GLY A 74 9.13 -16.34 -13.06
C GLY A 74 8.26 -15.61 -12.03
N ALA A 75 8.55 -15.78 -10.73
CA ALA A 75 7.84 -15.06 -9.68
C ALA A 75 7.97 -13.54 -9.89
N ASN A 76 6.86 -12.80 -9.76
CA ASN A 76 6.82 -11.34 -9.95
C ASN A 76 6.33 -10.57 -8.71
N THR A 77 5.75 -11.29 -7.75
CA THR A 77 5.18 -10.79 -6.51
C THR A 77 5.64 -11.66 -5.36
N SER A 78 5.97 -11.07 -4.21
CA SER A 78 6.36 -11.80 -3.00
C SER A 78 5.44 -11.47 -1.83
N VAL A 79 5.10 -12.48 -1.03
CA VAL A 79 4.50 -12.31 0.30
C VAL A 79 5.44 -12.87 1.37
N ILE A 80 5.55 -12.17 2.50
CA ILE A 80 6.50 -12.45 3.56
C ILE A 80 5.74 -12.82 4.84
N PHE A 81 6.02 -14.04 5.32
CA PHE A 81 5.54 -14.61 6.60
C PHE A 81 6.71 -14.94 7.54
N VAL A 82 7.90 -14.40 7.30
CA VAL A 82 9.07 -14.63 8.15
C VAL A 82 8.98 -13.85 9.46
N PRO A 83 9.56 -14.34 10.57
CA PRO A 83 9.62 -13.59 11.83
C PRO A 83 10.24 -12.18 11.69
N SER A 84 9.87 -11.27 12.59
CA SER A 84 10.26 -9.85 12.52
C SER A 84 11.77 -9.61 12.45
N ALA A 85 12.55 -10.45 13.14
CA ALA A 85 14.01 -10.41 13.13
C ALA A 85 14.64 -10.61 11.74
N PHE A 86 13.91 -11.24 10.81
CA PHE A 86 14.40 -11.58 9.47
C PHE A 86 13.68 -10.81 8.35
N ALA A 87 12.55 -10.15 8.67
CA ALA A 87 11.69 -9.55 7.68
C ALA A 87 12.34 -8.39 6.91
N SER A 88 13.20 -7.59 7.57
CA SER A 88 13.96 -6.52 6.91
C SER A 88 14.82 -7.03 5.77
N ASP A 89 15.49 -8.17 5.97
CA ASP A 89 16.36 -8.76 4.96
C ASP A 89 15.57 -9.53 3.89
N ALA A 90 14.48 -10.21 4.26
CA ALA A 90 13.54 -10.83 3.31
C ALA A 90 12.94 -9.80 2.33
N ILE A 91 12.63 -8.58 2.79
CA ILE A 91 12.16 -7.50 1.91
C ILE A 91 13.26 -7.09 0.93
N LYS A 92 14.50 -6.92 1.40
CA LYS A 92 15.63 -6.53 0.54
C LYS A 92 15.98 -7.63 -0.46
N GLU A 93 15.96 -8.89 -0.03
CA GLU A 93 16.21 -10.05 -0.89
C GLU A 93 15.21 -10.10 -2.05
N ALA A 94 13.91 -9.99 -1.78
CA ALA A 94 12.91 -9.94 -2.85
C ALA A 94 13.13 -8.77 -3.81
N ALA A 95 13.50 -7.60 -3.27
CA ALA A 95 13.79 -6.44 -4.11
C ALA A 95 15.03 -6.63 -5.00
N GLU A 96 16.09 -7.29 -4.52
CA GLU A 96 17.26 -7.63 -5.36
C GLU A 96 16.96 -8.72 -6.38
N ALA A 97 16.12 -9.69 -6.04
CA ALA A 97 15.70 -10.75 -6.94
C ALA A 97 14.86 -10.25 -8.14
N GLY A 98 14.43 -8.98 -8.12
CA GLY A 98 13.71 -8.34 -9.22
C GLY A 98 12.19 -8.34 -9.08
N ILE A 99 11.67 -8.80 -7.92
CA ILE A 99 10.24 -8.72 -7.58
C ILE A 99 9.76 -7.27 -7.65
N LYS A 100 8.57 -7.04 -8.21
CA LYS A 100 8.00 -5.69 -8.39
C LYS A 100 7.04 -5.29 -7.28
N LEU A 101 6.38 -6.27 -6.66
CA LEU A 101 5.47 -6.08 -5.54
C LEU A 101 5.84 -7.01 -4.38
N ILE A 102 6.10 -6.43 -3.22
CA ILE A 102 6.40 -7.13 -1.98
C ILE A 102 5.28 -6.82 -0.98
N VAL A 103 4.72 -7.85 -0.36
CA VAL A 103 3.71 -7.73 0.69
C VAL A 103 4.28 -8.31 1.98
N CYS A 104 4.52 -7.46 2.97
CA CYS A 104 5.05 -7.89 4.27
C CYS A 104 3.93 -7.96 5.30
N ILE A 105 3.58 -9.17 5.74
CA ILE A 105 2.51 -9.39 6.72
C ILE A 105 3.03 -9.14 8.13
N THR A 106 4.25 -9.59 8.40
CA THR A 106 4.91 -9.59 9.71
C THR A 106 4.75 -8.28 10.47
N GLU A 107 4.27 -8.39 11.71
CA GLU A 107 4.22 -7.30 12.70
C GLU A 107 5.47 -7.31 13.60
N GLY A 108 5.78 -6.16 14.22
CA GLY A 108 6.83 -6.08 15.25
C GLY A 108 8.24 -5.95 14.68
N ILE A 109 8.39 -5.52 13.42
CA ILE A 109 9.69 -5.18 12.85
C ILE A 109 10.19 -3.88 13.52
N PRO A 110 11.44 -3.83 14.00
CA PRO A 110 11.97 -2.60 14.57
C PRO A 110 11.89 -1.41 13.59
N THR A 111 11.38 -0.27 14.04
CA THR A 111 11.22 0.94 13.20
C THR A 111 12.53 1.35 12.53
N LYS A 112 13.67 1.19 13.21
CA LYS A 112 15.01 1.48 12.67
C LYS A 112 15.34 0.63 11.44
N ASP A 113 14.91 -0.62 11.43
CA ASP A 113 15.14 -1.54 10.32
C ASP A 113 14.25 -1.14 9.14
N MET A 114 13.00 -0.76 9.41
CA MET A 114 12.09 -0.27 8.38
C MET A 114 12.51 1.07 7.77
N ILE A 115 13.17 1.97 8.52
CA ILE A 115 13.79 3.18 7.96
C ILE A 115 14.87 2.79 6.94
N THR A 116 15.70 1.81 7.28
CA THR A 116 16.77 1.32 6.40
C THR A 116 16.20 0.64 5.16
N VAL A 117 15.17 -0.18 5.31
CA VAL A 117 14.42 -0.79 4.19
C VAL A 117 13.85 0.30 3.29
N LYS A 118 13.17 1.30 3.85
CA LYS A 118 12.53 2.36 3.06
C LYS A 118 13.56 3.13 2.23
N GLU A 119 14.69 3.53 2.81
CA GLU A 119 15.76 4.24 2.10
C GLU A 119 16.36 3.38 0.98
N TYR A 120 16.50 2.09 1.22
CA TYR A 120 17.00 1.14 0.23
C TYR A 120 16.02 0.95 -0.93
N LEU A 121 14.73 0.74 -0.65
CA LEU A 121 13.70 0.57 -1.68
C LEU A 121 13.46 1.83 -2.51
N ASN A 122 13.66 3.03 -1.95
CA ASN A 122 13.56 4.31 -2.69
C ASN A 122 14.53 4.40 -3.88
N GLN A 123 15.56 3.55 -3.93
CA GLN A 123 16.55 3.49 -5.01
C GLN A 123 16.20 2.42 -6.07
N LYS A 124 15.05 1.74 -5.92
CA LYS A 124 14.62 0.62 -6.76
C LYS A 124 13.19 0.85 -7.27
N SER A 125 12.88 0.24 -8.41
CA SER A 125 11.51 0.23 -8.97
C SER A 125 10.71 -0.95 -8.40
N VAL A 126 10.44 -0.89 -7.10
CA VAL A 126 9.73 -1.92 -6.34
C VAL A 126 8.73 -1.27 -5.40
N ARG A 127 7.58 -1.90 -5.20
CA ARG A 127 6.55 -1.48 -4.26
C ARG A 127 6.51 -2.42 -3.06
N LEU A 128 6.45 -1.85 -1.87
CA LEU A 128 6.18 -2.57 -0.62
C LEU A 128 4.77 -2.23 -0.12
N ILE A 129 3.99 -3.23 0.28
CA ILE A 129 2.76 -3.11 1.08
C ILE A 129 3.08 -3.67 2.47
N GLY A 130 2.67 -2.97 3.52
CA GLY A 130 3.06 -3.26 4.90
C GLY A 130 4.37 -2.58 5.32
N PRO A 131 5.03 -3.06 6.40
CA PRO A 131 4.72 -4.27 7.17
C PRO A 131 3.46 -4.14 8.04
N ASN A 132 3.21 -5.13 8.91
CA ASN A 132 2.07 -5.14 9.83
C ASN A 132 0.74 -4.87 9.11
N CYS A 133 0.42 -5.71 8.12
CA CYS A 133 -0.72 -5.48 7.24
C CYS A 133 -1.42 -6.79 6.87
N PRO A 134 -2.72 -6.74 6.51
CA PRO A 134 -3.43 -7.92 6.03
C PRO A 134 -3.06 -8.31 4.58
N GLY A 135 -2.36 -7.43 3.86
CA GLY A 135 -1.96 -7.61 2.47
C GLY A 135 -2.87 -6.92 1.47
N ILE A 136 -3.04 -7.53 0.29
CA ILE A 136 -3.81 -7.00 -0.84
C ILE A 136 -4.69 -8.08 -1.48
N ILE A 137 -5.90 -7.69 -1.91
CA ILE A 137 -6.81 -8.57 -2.64
C ILE A 137 -7.51 -7.81 -3.76
N SER A 138 -7.51 -8.40 -4.95
CA SER A 138 -8.37 -8.01 -6.07
C SER A 138 -9.41 -9.13 -6.23
N PRO A 139 -10.67 -8.90 -5.83
CA PRO A 139 -11.64 -9.99 -5.72
C PRO A 139 -11.84 -10.75 -7.03
N GLY A 140 -11.90 -12.08 -6.93
CA GLY A 140 -12.03 -12.97 -8.09
C GLY A 140 -10.78 -13.09 -8.98
N LYS A 141 -9.64 -12.49 -8.58
CA LYS A 141 -8.39 -12.55 -9.34
C LYS A 141 -7.22 -13.06 -8.52
N ALA A 142 -6.88 -12.34 -7.45
CA ALA A 142 -5.74 -12.70 -6.61
C ALA A 142 -5.90 -12.14 -5.20
N LYS A 143 -5.55 -12.96 -4.22
CA LYS A 143 -5.37 -12.61 -2.81
C LYS A 143 -3.92 -12.85 -2.42
N VAL A 144 -3.26 -11.84 -1.87
CA VAL A 144 -1.88 -11.90 -1.38
C VAL A 144 -1.86 -11.39 0.06
N GLY A 145 -1.94 -12.32 1.01
CA GLY A 145 -1.97 -12.02 2.44
C GLY A 145 -3.01 -12.82 3.20
N ILE A 146 -3.51 -12.26 4.29
CA ILE A 146 -4.23 -12.98 5.35
C ILE A 146 -5.74 -12.68 5.41
N MET A 147 -6.25 -11.76 4.58
CA MET A 147 -7.68 -11.42 4.60
C MET A 147 -8.59 -12.61 4.24
N PRO A 148 -9.77 -12.77 4.84
CA PRO A 148 -10.71 -13.82 4.43
C PRO A 148 -11.22 -13.56 3.01
N GLY A 149 -11.07 -14.53 2.10
CA GLY A 149 -11.43 -14.34 0.69
C GLY A 149 -12.95 -14.25 0.47
N PHE A 150 -13.73 -15.02 1.24
CA PHE A 150 -15.16 -15.20 1.04
C PHE A 150 -16.02 -13.96 1.31
N ILE A 151 -15.52 -12.99 2.09
CA ILE A 151 -16.25 -11.73 2.35
C ILE A 151 -16.13 -10.74 1.17
N HIS A 152 -15.25 -11.01 0.20
CA HIS A 152 -14.97 -10.12 -0.92
C HIS A 152 -15.72 -10.55 -2.17
N THR A 153 -16.28 -9.58 -2.88
CA THR A 153 -16.96 -9.81 -4.18
C THR A 153 -16.44 -8.81 -5.21
N PRO A 154 -16.32 -9.16 -6.50
CA PRO A 154 -15.88 -8.20 -7.53
C PRO A 154 -16.85 -7.02 -7.65
N GLY A 155 -16.30 -5.80 -7.72
CA GLY A 155 -17.07 -4.58 -7.97
C GLY A 155 -16.17 -3.36 -8.17
N ASN A 156 -16.71 -2.18 -7.87
CA ASN A 156 -16.12 -0.89 -8.28
C ASN A 156 -15.67 0.00 -7.11
N VAL A 157 -15.59 -0.52 -5.89
CA VAL A 157 -15.12 0.23 -4.72
C VAL A 157 -13.70 -0.16 -4.35
N GLY A 158 -12.78 0.81 -4.37
CA GLY A 158 -11.43 0.63 -3.85
C GLY A 158 -11.41 0.79 -2.33
N VAL A 159 -10.58 0.01 -1.62
CA VAL A 159 -10.43 0.14 -0.15
C VAL A 159 -8.96 0.30 0.21
N ILE A 160 -8.63 1.33 1.00
CA ILE A 160 -7.30 1.56 1.56
C ILE A 160 -7.42 1.64 3.07
N SER A 161 -6.63 0.88 3.82
CA SER A 161 -6.75 0.83 5.27
C SER A 161 -5.44 0.56 5.99
N ARG A 162 -5.24 1.20 7.15
CA ARG A 162 -4.16 0.85 8.09
C ARG A 162 -4.47 -0.41 8.91
N SER A 163 -5.76 -0.71 9.14
CA SER A 163 -6.21 -1.78 10.03
C SER A 163 -6.70 -3.02 9.29
N GLY A 164 -6.34 -4.21 9.77
CA GLY A 164 -6.81 -5.49 9.22
C GLY A 164 -8.32 -5.69 9.35
N THR A 165 -8.79 -6.02 10.55
CA THR A 165 -10.19 -6.40 10.81
C THR A 165 -11.20 -5.30 10.49
N LEU A 166 -10.85 -4.03 10.70
CA LEU A 166 -11.72 -2.92 10.32
C LEU A 166 -11.88 -2.79 8.79
N THR A 167 -10.90 -3.23 8.00
CA THR A 167 -11.06 -3.41 6.55
C THR A 167 -12.13 -4.45 6.26
N TYR A 168 -12.09 -5.57 6.99
CA TYR A 168 -13.02 -6.69 6.77
C TYR A 168 -14.45 -6.27 7.08
N GLU A 169 -14.66 -5.47 8.13
CA GLU A 169 -15.96 -4.89 8.45
C GLU A 169 -16.50 -4.00 7.32
N ALA A 170 -15.68 -3.12 6.76
CA ALA A 170 -16.08 -2.27 5.64
C ALA A 170 -16.40 -3.11 4.39
N VAL A 171 -15.54 -4.08 4.07
CA VAL A 171 -15.74 -5.02 2.96
C VAL A 171 -17.03 -5.81 3.12
N TRP A 172 -17.27 -6.37 4.31
CA TRP A 172 -18.47 -7.16 4.59
C TRP A 172 -19.73 -6.32 4.45
N GLN A 173 -19.74 -5.09 5.00
CA GLN A 173 -20.87 -4.18 4.83
C GLN A 173 -21.17 -3.87 3.36
N LEU A 174 -20.14 -3.72 2.52
CA LEU A 174 -20.31 -3.52 1.07
C LEU A 174 -20.90 -4.76 0.40
N THR A 175 -20.29 -5.93 0.62
CA THR A 175 -20.71 -7.20 0.01
C THR A 175 -22.16 -7.54 0.35
N GLU A 176 -22.57 -7.41 1.61
CA GLU A 176 -23.95 -7.62 2.06
C GLU A 176 -24.95 -6.63 1.44
N ARG A 177 -24.47 -5.53 0.87
CA ARG A 177 -25.28 -4.52 0.15
C ARG A 177 -25.22 -4.70 -1.36
N GLY A 178 -24.63 -5.79 -1.87
CA GLY A 178 -24.43 -6.04 -3.29
C GLY A 178 -23.41 -5.10 -3.94
N ILE A 179 -22.51 -4.51 -3.14
CA ILE A 179 -21.46 -3.61 -3.63
C ILE A 179 -20.13 -4.36 -3.50
N GLY A 180 -19.53 -4.71 -4.64
CA GLY A 180 -18.23 -5.37 -4.65
C GLY A 180 -17.06 -4.39 -4.60
N GLN A 181 -15.86 -4.94 -4.44
CA GLN A 181 -14.61 -4.20 -4.36
C GLN A 181 -13.77 -4.40 -5.63
N SER A 182 -13.06 -3.36 -6.06
CA SER A 182 -12.11 -3.44 -7.18
C SER A 182 -10.78 -4.04 -6.71
N THR A 183 -10.19 -3.40 -5.71
CA THR A 183 -9.02 -3.88 -4.96
C THR A 183 -9.09 -3.34 -3.52
N CYS A 184 -8.73 -4.17 -2.54
CA CYS A 184 -8.54 -3.77 -1.15
C CYS A 184 -7.06 -3.85 -0.76
N ILE A 185 -6.50 -2.77 -0.22
CA ILE A 185 -5.11 -2.66 0.20
C ILE A 185 -5.04 -2.34 1.70
N GLY A 186 -4.54 -3.29 2.48
CA GLY A 186 -4.07 -3.00 3.83
C GLY A 186 -2.65 -2.45 3.78
N ILE A 187 -2.46 -1.15 4.03
CA ILE A 187 -1.16 -0.49 3.93
C ILE A 187 -0.27 -0.74 5.15
N GLY A 188 -0.89 -1.02 6.30
CA GLY A 188 -0.25 -1.44 7.55
C GLY A 188 -0.34 -0.44 8.70
N GLY A 189 -0.18 -0.96 9.91
CA GLY A 189 -0.30 -0.21 11.18
C GLY A 189 1.00 0.41 11.70
N ASP A 190 2.14 0.07 11.11
CA ASP A 190 3.46 0.50 11.59
C ASP A 190 3.75 2.00 11.30
N PRO A 191 4.65 2.65 12.06
CA PRO A 191 5.03 4.05 11.82
C PRO A 191 5.75 4.28 10.49
N VAL A 192 6.46 3.26 9.97
CA VAL A 192 7.21 3.33 8.72
C VAL A 192 6.79 2.18 7.82
N ILE A 193 5.95 2.51 6.83
CA ILE A 193 5.41 1.55 5.86
C ILE A 193 5.90 1.83 4.43
N GLY A 194 5.69 0.85 3.56
CA GLY A 194 5.97 0.92 2.14
C GLY A 194 5.03 1.87 1.40
N THR A 195 3.81 1.43 1.11
CA THR A 195 2.81 2.17 0.34
C THR A 195 2.00 3.06 1.28
N GLN A 196 1.92 4.36 1.00
CA GLN A 196 1.12 5.32 1.77
C GLN A 196 -0.28 5.49 1.15
N PHE A 197 -1.20 6.15 1.86
CA PHE A 197 -2.53 6.50 1.33
C PHE A 197 -2.45 7.22 -0.02
N VAL A 198 -1.60 8.25 -0.12
CA VAL A 198 -1.40 9.02 -1.37
C VAL A 198 -0.93 8.13 -2.52
N ASP A 199 -0.08 7.14 -2.25
CA ASP A 199 0.40 6.22 -3.28
C ASP A 199 -0.72 5.30 -3.78
N ALA A 200 -1.55 4.78 -2.87
CA ALA A 200 -2.70 3.96 -3.22
C ALA A 200 -3.79 4.77 -3.95
N LEU A 201 -4.06 6.01 -3.53
CA LEU A 201 -4.98 6.92 -4.21
C LEU A 201 -4.53 7.21 -5.65
N ARG A 202 -3.22 7.37 -5.90
CA ARG A 202 -2.68 7.50 -7.27
C ARG A 202 -2.92 6.25 -8.12
N LEU A 203 -2.80 5.06 -7.54
CA LEU A 203 -3.08 3.81 -8.25
C LEU A 203 -4.56 3.74 -8.63
N PHE A 204 -5.47 3.99 -7.66
CA PHE A 204 -6.90 3.97 -7.93
C PHE A 204 -7.35 5.06 -8.91
N LYS A 205 -6.74 6.26 -8.88
CA LYS A 205 -7.01 7.32 -9.88
C LYS A 205 -6.84 6.80 -11.30
N ASN A 206 -5.84 5.94 -11.51
CA ASN A 206 -5.52 5.36 -12.81
C ASN A 206 -6.29 4.08 -13.12
N ASP A 207 -7.11 3.57 -12.20
CA ASP A 207 -7.95 2.40 -12.43
C ASP A 207 -9.39 2.84 -12.79
N PRO A 208 -9.83 2.74 -14.04
CA PRO A 208 -11.16 3.17 -14.47
C PRO A 208 -12.30 2.31 -13.91
N GLU A 209 -12.03 1.13 -13.36
CA GLU A 209 -13.07 0.30 -12.72
C GLU A 209 -13.38 0.71 -11.28
N THR A 210 -12.55 1.55 -10.67
CA THR A 210 -12.80 2.06 -9.33
C THR A 210 -13.63 3.34 -9.40
N GLU A 211 -14.90 3.29 -9.00
CA GLU A 211 -15.82 4.44 -9.00
C GLU A 211 -15.82 5.22 -7.70
N ALA A 212 -15.49 4.58 -6.57
CA ALA A 212 -15.39 5.23 -5.26
C ALA A 212 -14.29 4.58 -4.43
N ILE A 213 -13.79 5.31 -3.42
CA ILE A 213 -12.75 4.81 -2.51
C ILE A 213 -13.21 4.92 -1.06
N ILE A 214 -12.96 3.86 -0.28
CA ILE A 214 -12.97 3.91 1.17
C ILE A 214 -11.54 4.10 1.66
N MET A 215 -11.32 5.06 2.55
CA MET A 215 -10.06 5.32 3.23
C MET A 215 -10.25 5.19 4.74
N ILE A 216 -9.64 4.16 5.34
CA ILE A 216 -9.73 3.85 6.77
C ILE A 216 -8.38 4.17 7.43
N GLY A 217 -8.34 5.30 8.12
CA GLY A 217 -7.20 5.74 8.90
C GLY A 217 -7.37 5.49 10.40
N GLU A 218 -6.38 5.94 11.15
CA GLU A 218 -6.37 5.89 12.61
C GLU A 218 -5.59 7.08 13.17
N ILE A 219 -5.55 7.22 14.50
CA ILE A 219 -4.71 8.22 15.17
C ILE A 219 -3.21 8.03 14.87
N GLY A 220 -2.44 9.10 15.08
CA GLY A 220 -0.99 9.11 14.92
C GLY A 220 -0.53 9.52 13.52
N GLY A 221 0.62 10.19 13.45
CA GLY A 221 1.16 10.73 12.20
C GLY A 221 0.24 11.75 11.52
N SER A 222 0.51 12.03 10.24
CA SER A 222 -0.23 13.00 9.41
C SER A 222 -0.62 12.48 8.02
N ALA A 223 -0.56 11.16 7.82
CA ALA A 223 -0.70 10.55 6.50
C ALA A 223 -2.10 10.76 5.90
N GLU A 224 -3.13 10.76 6.75
CA GLU A 224 -4.51 11.01 6.38
C GLU A 224 -4.75 12.47 5.96
N GLU A 225 -4.11 13.43 6.61
CA GLU A 225 -4.15 14.84 6.26
C GLU A 225 -3.43 15.10 4.92
N GLU A 226 -2.28 14.46 4.70
CA GLU A 226 -1.58 14.48 3.41
C GLU A 226 -2.43 13.86 2.29
N ALA A 227 -3.14 12.77 2.59
CA ALA A 227 -4.08 12.15 1.67
C ALA A 227 -5.27 13.05 1.37
N ALA A 228 -5.81 13.75 2.36
CA ALA A 228 -6.88 14.73 2.19
C ALA A 228 -6.45 15.87 1.25
N GLU A 229 -5.25 16.42 1.43
CA GLU A 229 -4.73 17.46 0.53
C GLU A 229 -4.57 16.94 -0.91
N TYR A 230 -4.09 15.70 -1.09
CA TYR A 230 -4.02 15.08 -2.41
C TYR A 230 -5.42 14.89 -3.04
N VAL A 231 -6.41 14.43 -2.27
CA VAL A 231 -7.78 14.25 -2.76
C VAL A 231 -8.35 15.57 -3.27
N LYS A 232 -8.19 16.64 -2.48
CA LYS A 232 -8.66 17.99 -2.82
C LYS A 232 -8.10 18.52 -4.14
N LEU A 233 -6.83 18.24 -4.41
CA LEU A 233 -6.11 18.80 -5.56
C LEU A 233 -6.24 17.95 -6.82
N GLU A 234 -6.26 16.64 -6.68
CA GLU A 234 -5.95 15.71 -7.76
C GLU A 234 -6.94 14.56 -7.90
N PHE A 235 -7.93 14.39 -7.04
CA PHE A 235 -8.80 13.22 -7.06
C PHE A 235 -10.26 13.59 -7.33
N ASP A 236 -10.85 13.00 -8.37
CA ASP A 236 -12.13 13.41 -8.94
C ASP A 236 -13.28 12.44 -8.65
N ARG A 237 -13.00 11.36 -7.91
CA ARG A 237 -13.99 10.36 -7.53
C ARG A 237 -14.32 10.47 -6.04
N PRO A 238 -15.52 10.03 -5.61
CA PRO A 238 -15.90 10.06 -4.21
C PRO A 238 -14.91 9.29 -3.33
N VAL A 239 -14.52 9.91 -2.22
CA VAL A 239 -13.75 9.27 -1.16
C VAL A 239 -14.56 9.32 0.13
N ILE A 240 -14.72 8.15 0.76
CA ILE A 240 -15.41 7.95 2.03
C ILE A 240 -14.32 7.66 3.07
N GLY A 241 -14.25 8.48 4.11
CA GLY A 241 -13.21 8.40 5.14
C GLY A 241 -13.75 7.89 6.47
N PHE A 242 -12.97 7.09 7.19
CA PHE A 242 -13.18 6.76 8.60
C PHE A 242 -11.87 6.89 9.35
N ILE A 243 -11.89 7.44 10.58
CA ILE A 243 -10.73 7.53 11.45
C ILE A 243 -11.01 6.82 12.78
N ALA A 244 -10.26 5.75 13.05
CA ALA A 244 -10.30 5.06 14.33
C ALA A 244 -9.58 5.86 15.44
N GLY A 245 -9.97 5.64 16.70
CA GLY A 245 -9.25 6.17 17.87
C GLY A 245 -9.73 7.52 18.39
N ARG A 246 -10.96 7.94 18.08
CA ARG A 246 -11.55 9.20 18.60
C ARG A 246 -11.56 9.30 20.13
N THR A 247 -11.72 8.18 20.81
CA THR A 247 -11.76 8.08 22.29
C THR A 247 -10.40 7.68 22.88
N ALA A 248 -9.33 7.69 22.09
CA ALA A 248 -8.02 7.28 22.58
C ALA A 248 -7.42 8.33 23.52
N PRO A 249 -6.86 7.92 24.67
CA PRO A 249 -6.19 8.84 25.56
C PRO A 249 -4.86 9.34 24.95
N PRO A 250 -4.46 10.61 25.16
CA PRO A 250 -3.18 11.13 24.69
C PRO A 250 -1.97 10.33 25.22
N GLY A 251 -0.91 10.22 24.42
CA GLY A 251 0.36 9.58 24.84
C GLY A 251 0.31 8.06 25.01
N ARG A 252 -0.84 7.41 24.75
CA ARG A 252 -0.98 5.95 24.82
C ARG A 252 -0.93 5.34 23.43
N ARG A 253 -0.16 4.25 23.28
CA ARG A 253 -0.16 3.40 22.09
C ARG A 253 -1.41 2.50 22.09
N MET A 254 -2.14 2.48 20.98
CA MET A 254 -3.36 1.70 20.80
C MET A 254 -3.13 0.50 19.86
N GLY A 255 -2.62 -0.61 20.38
CA GLY A 255 -2.35 -1.83 19.58
C GLY A 255 -1.22 -1.60 18.58
N HIS A 256 -1.54 -1.09 17.39
CA HIS A 256 -0.58 -0.77 16.33
C HIS A 256 0.53 0.17 16.82
N ALA A 257 1.75 -0.08 16.35
CA ALA A 257 2.91 0.72 16.70
C ALA A 257 2.79 2.19 16.25
N GLY A 258 2.07 2.48 15.16
CA GLY A 258 1.82 3.84 14.68
C GLY A 258 0.64 4.57 15.36
N ALA A 259 -0.21 3.86 16.11
CA ALA A 259 -1.41 4.42 16.72
C ALA A 259 -1.11 5.11 18.06
N ILE A 260 -0.39 6.23 18.01
CA ILE A 260 -0.06 7.05 19.18
C ILE A 260 -0.17 8.55 18.87
N ILE A 261 -0.89 9.27 19.72
CA ILE A 261 -0.98 10.74 19.66
C ILE A 261 0.24 11.32 20.38
N SER A 262 1.02 12.15 19.70
CA SER A 262 2.24 12.75 20.26
C SER A 262 2.36 14.23 19.90
N GLY A 263 2.87 15.03 20.85
CA GLY A 263 3.11 16.47 20.65
C GLY A 263 1.87 17.28 20.25
N GLY A 264 0.68 16.85 20.67
CA GLY A 264 -0.60 17.51 20.34
C GLY A 264 -1.03 17.38 18.88
N LYS A 265 -0.43 16.47 18.11
CA LYS A 265 -0.74 16.22 16.69
C LYS A 265 -1.16 14.78 16.44
N GLY A 266 -1.92 14.57 15.37
CA GLY A 266 -2.36 13.25 14.93
C GLY A 266 -3.60 12.76 15.68
N THR A 267 -4.40 13.69 16.19
CA THR A 267 -5.69 13.36 16.79
C THR A 267 -6.69 12.92 15.71
N ALA A 268 -7.69 12.12 16.11
CA ALA A 268 -8.75 11.73 15.18
C ALA A 268 -9.53 12.95 14.66
N THR A 269 -9.80 13.92 15.54
CA THR A 269 -10.55 15.13 15.21
C THR A 269 -9.87 15.96 14.12
N GLU A 270 -8.57 16.24 14.26
CA GLU A 270 -7.81 17.00 13.25
C GLU A 270 -7.81 16.30 11.88
N LYS A 271 -7.65 14.97 11.88
CA LYS A 271 -7.70 14.15 10.65
C LYS A 271 -9.06 14.23 9.98
N MET A 272 -10.13 14.09 10.76
CA MET A 272 -11.51 14.17 10.26
C MET A 272 -11.82 15.57 9.71
N GLU A 273 -11.37 16.64 10.35
CA GLU A 273 -11.51 18.00 9.85
C GLU A 273 -10.76 18.22 8.54
N ALA A 274 -9.50 17.76 8.45
CA ALA A 274 -8.72 17.82 7.21
C ALA A 274 -9.43 17.07 6.07
N MET A 275 -9.97 15.88 6.34
CA MET A 275 -10.75 15.11 5.38
C MET A 275 -12.00 15.87 4.91
N ARG A 276 -12.80 16.41 5.83
CA ARG A 276 -14.00 17.19 5.47
C ARG A 276 -13.65 18.42 4.61
N ASN A 277 -12.59 19.13 4.96
CA ASN A 277 -12.09 20.30 4.22
C ASN A 277 -11.55 19.98 2.83
N ALA A 278 -11.25 18.70 2.56
CA ALA A 278 -10.88 18.18 1.25
C ALA A 278 -12.06 17.64 0.43
N GLY A 279 -13.28 17.65 0.99
CA GLY A 279 -14.46 17.06 0.35
C GLY A 279 -14.59 15.54 0.53
N ILE A 280 -13.79 14.93 1.41
CA ILE A 280 -13.95 13.53 1.80
C ILE A 280 -15.17 13.40 2.70
N ILE A 281 -15.99 12.39 2.44
CA ILE A 281 -17.19 12.10 3.20
C ILE A 281 -16.79 11.31 4.45
N VAL A 282 -16.70 12.00 5.58
CA VAL A 282 -16.26 11.39 6.85
C VAL A 282 -17.42 10.70 7.54
N VAL A 283 -17.27 9.39 7.77
CA VAL A 283 -18.16 8.55 8.56
C VAL A 283 -17.66 8.49 9.99
N GLU A 284 -18.54 8.70 10.96
CA GLU A 284 -18.16 8.68 12.39
C GLU A 284 -18.38 7.32 13.06
N ASN A 285 -19.35 6.55 12.57
CA ASN A 285 -19.66 5.22 13.08
C ASN A 285 -19.22 4.17 12.05
N PRO A 286 -18.28 3.27 12.38
CA PRO A 286 -17.78 2.30 11.42
C PRO A 286 -18.87 1.38 10.86
N ALA A 287 -19.98 1.18 11.58
CA ALA A 287 -21.13 0.38 11.11
C ALA A 287 -21.91 1.03 9.95
N LEU A 288 -21.67 2.32 9.66
CA LEU A 288 -22.38 3.08 8.63
C LEU A 288 -21.57 3.28 7.34
N ILE A 289 -20.38 2.65 7.23
CA ILE A 289 -19.51 2.81 6.06
C ILE A 289 -20.21 2.32 4.79
N GLY A 290 -20.72 1.08 4.79
CA GLY A 290 -21.36 0.50 3.60
C GLY A 290 -22.66 1.22 3.21
N GLU A 291 -23.44 1.67 4.18
CA GLU A 291 -24.64 2.50 3.92
C GLU A 291 -24.26 3.83 3.27
N THR A 292 -23.20 4.48 3.77
CA THR A 292 -22.71 5.74 3.21
C THR A 292 -22.24 5.56 1.77
N VAL A 293 -21.48 4.50 1.47
CA VAL A 293 -21.04 4.19 0.11
C VAL A 293 -22.23 3.98 -0.83
N LYS A 294 -23.24 3.22 -0.40
CA LYS A 294 -24.47 3.01 -1.19
C LYS A 294 -25.17 4.33 -1.54
N LYS A 295 -25.29 5.25 -0.56
CA LYS A 295 -25.87 6.60 -0.77
C LYS A 295 -25.03 7.47 -1.72
N VAL A 296 -23.71 7.30 -1.70
CA VAL A 296 -22.79 8.05 -2.57
C VAL A 296 -22.90 7.55 -4.00
N LEU A 297 -22.81 6.24 -4.22
CA LEU A 297 -22.89 5.66 -5.57
C LEU A 297 -24.24 5.94 -6.25
N SER A 298 -25.36 5.94 -5.52
CA SER A 298 -26.67 6.29 -6.09
C SER A 298 -26.75 7.75 -6.56
N LYS A 299 -26.11 8.69 -5.86
CA LYS A 299 -26.06 10.11 -6.26
C LYS A 299 -25.10 10.36 -7.41
N TYR A 300 -24.02 9.60 -7.49
CA TYR A 300 -22.99 9.75 -8.53
C TYR A 300 -23.37 9.08 -9.85
N SER A 301 -24.06 7.92 -9.82
CA SER A 301 -24.59 7.27 -11.03
C SER A 301 -25.65 8.11 -11.77
N GLY A 302 -26.39 8.96 -11.05
CA GLY A 302 -27.31 9.96 -11.64
C GLY A 302 -26.62 11.15 -12.30
N LYS A 303 -25.33 11.36 -12.06
CA LYS A 303 -24.47 12.34 -12.75
C LYS A 303 -23.54 11.62 -13.72
N LYS A 304 -24.09 10.90 -14.72
CA LYS A 304 -23.27 10.52 -15.87
C LYS A 304 -22.63 11.78 -16.43
N ILE A 305 -21.30 11.81 -16.44
CA ILE A 305 -20.51 12.77 -17.19
C ILE A 305 -20.99 12.67 -18.63
N VAL A 306 -21.79 13.64 -19.07
CA VAL A 306 -22.02 13.88 -20.49
C VAL A 306 -20.64 14.23 -21.02
N THR A 307 -20.00 13.29 -21.70
CA THR A 307 -18.88 13.58 -22.58
C THR A 307 -19.44 14.46 -23.69
N VAL A 308 -19.44 15.77 -23.46
CA VAL A 308 -19.69 16.74 -24.53
C VAL A 308 -18.55 16.53 -25.53
N PRO A 309 -18.82 16.15 -26.79
CA PRO A 309 -17.77 16.07 -27.79
C PRO A 309 -17.22 17.48 -27.97
N LYS A 310 -15.98 17.72 -27.55
CA LYS A 310 -15.30 18.98 -27.80
C LYS A 310 -15.11 19.13 -29.31
N LYS A 311 -16.04 19.82 -29.98
CA LYS A 311 -15.72 20.57 -31.20
C LYS A 311 -14.67 21.61 -30.81
N VAL A 312 -13.41 21.32 -31.10
CA VAL A 312 -12.33 22.31 -30.92
C VAL A 312 -12.45 23.33 -32.04
N ASN A 313 -13.17 24.42 -31.75
CA ASN A 313 -12.99 25.67 -32.45
C ASN A 313 -11.61 26.23 -32.10
N LYS A 314 -10.74 26.39 -33.11
CA LYS A 314 -9.42 27.03 -32.97
C LYS A 314 -9.60 28.51 -32.61
N LYS A 315 -9.66 28.84 -31.33
CA LYS A 315 -9.31 30.18 -30.84
C LYS A 315 -8.17 30.06 -29.83
N LYS A 316 -7.05 30.73 -30.16
CA LYS A 316 -5.80 30.77 -29.39
C LYS A 316 -6.08 31.13 -27.94
N ALA A 317 -5.85 30.19 -27.02
CA ALA A 317 -5.83 30.48 -25.59
C ALA A 317 -4.50 31.18 -25.24
N GLN A 318 -4.57 32.39 -24.69
CA GLN A 318 -3.41 33.04 -24.09
C GLN A 318 -2.98 32.29 -22.82
N PRO A 319 -1.67 32.19 -22.55
CA PRO A 319 -1.18 31.47 -21.37
C PRO A 319 -1.58 32.21 -20.08
N ARG A 320 -2.29 31.53 -19.18
CA ARG A 320 -2.59 32.03 -17.84
C ARG A 320 -1.28 32.30 -17.09
N LYS A 321 -1.05 33.55 -16.70
CA LYS A 321 0.14 33.98 -15.93
C LYS A 321 0.16 33.27 -14.57
N MET A 322 1.24 32.54 -14.32
CA MET A 322 1.53 31.93 -13.02
C MET A 322 1.68 33.01 -11.95
N SER A 323 1.03 32.85 -10.79
CA SER A 323 1.05 33.85 -9.71
C SER A 323 2.48 34.12 -9.22
N ALA A 324 2.78 35.36 -8.84
CA ALA A 324 4.10 35.77 -8.36
C ALA A 324 4.55 34.95 -7.13
N LYS A 325 3.59 34.49 -6.31
CA LYS A 325 3.81 33.61 -5.16
C LYS A 325 4.33 32.23 -5.57
N LEU A 326 3.79 31.64 -6.66
CA LEU A 326 4.27 30.37 -7.21
C LEU A 326 5.66 30.49 -7.84
N LYS A 327 5.95 31.60 -8.55
CA LYS A 327 7.30 31.85 -9.11
C LYS A 327 8.36 31.87 -8.03
N LYS A 328 8.07 32.52 -6.89
CA LYS A 328 9.00 32.62 -5.76
C LYS A 328 9.27 31.26 -5.12
N LEU A 329 8.22 30.49 -4.82
CA LEU A 329 8.33 29.13 -4.25
C LEU A 329 9.13 28.17 -5.15
N TYR A 330 8.89 28.21 -6.46
CA TYR A 330 9.59 27.36 -7.42
C TYR A 330 11.08 27.71 -7.54
N THR A 331 11.40 29.01 -7.53
CA THR A 331 12.78 29.50 -7.62
C THR A 331 13.58 29.16 -6.37
N GLU A 332 12.96 29.26 -5.18
CA GLU A 332 13.58 28.90 -3.90
C GLU A 332 13.84 27.39 -3.78
N GLN A 333 12.94 26.53 -4.29
CA GLN A 333 13.16 25.07 -4.34
C GLN A 333 14.31 24.68 -5.27
N ILE A 334 14.39 25.29 -6.46
CA ILE A 334 15.47 25.01 -7.41
C ILE A 334 16.83 25.46 -6.84
N ALA A 335 16.89 26.59 -6.15
CA ALA A 335 18.10 27.09 -5.51
C ALA A 335 18.60 26.16 -4.39
N LYS A 336 17.69 25.63 -3.54
CA LYS A 336 18.02 24.64 -2.49
C LYS A 336 18.52 23.31 -3.08
N SER A 337 17.91 22.85 -4.16
CA SER A 337 18.33 21.65 -4.92
C SER A 337 19.74 21.78 -5.50
N LYS A 338 20.06 22.94 -6.11
CA LYS A 338 21.39 23.20 -6.69
C LYS A 338 22.48 23.34 -5.63
N LYS A 339 22.19 23.96 -4.47
CA LYS A 339 23.12 24.04 -3.33
C LYS A 339 23.44 22.64 -2.78
N SER A 340 22.42 21.79 -2.57
CA SER A 340 22.59 20.41 -2.10
C SER A 340 23.49 19.56 -3.03
N LYS A 341 23.30 19.67 -4.36
CA LYS A 341 24.14 18.98 -5.35
C LYS A 341 25.59 19.47 -5.35
N LYS A 342 25.83 20.79 -5.22
CA LYS A 342 27.19 21.35 -5.11
C LYS A 342 27.92 20.87 -3.86
N THR A 343 27.25 20.84 -2.70
CA THR A 343 27.86 20.37 -1.44
C THR A 343 28.22 18.88 -1.50
N LYS A 344 27.34 18.03 -2.05
CA LYS A 344 27.62 16.59 -2.26
C LYS A 344 28.80 16.36 -3.21
N SER A 345 28.97 17.20 -4.24
CA SER A 345 30.10 17.11 -5.18
C SER A 345 31.45 17.47 -4.54
N LYS A 346 31.50 18.50 -3.68
CA LYS A 346 32.71 18.90 -2.94
C LYS A 346 33.13 17.83 -1.94
N VAL A 347 32.18 17.24 -1.21
CA VAL A 347 32.44 16.15 -0.25
C VAL A 347 32.99 14.90 -0.95
N LYS A 348 32.48 14.54 -2.14
CA LYS A 348 33.02 13.44 -2.95
C LYS A 348 34.45 13.71 -3.44
N LYS A 349 34.78 14.95 -3.87
CA LYS A 349 36.16 15.31 -4.29
C LYS A 349 37.16 15.25 -3.13
N ILE A 350 36.79 15.72 -1.94
CA ILE A 350 37.67 15.69 -0.75
C ILE A 350 37.92 14.25 -0.26
N LYS A 351 36.92 13.37 -0.33
CA LYS A 351 37.11 11.94 0.01
C LYS A 351 38.00 11.20 -1.00
N LYS A 352 38.00 11.62 -2.28
CA LYS A 352 38.83 11.01 -3.33
C LYS A 352 40.31 11.42 -3.22
N SER A 353 40.60 12.69 -2.88
CA SER A 353 41.98 13.15 -2.67
C SER A 353 42.64 12.54 -1.42
N LYS A 354 41.90 12.38 -0.31
CA LYS A 354 42.40 11.71 0.89
C LYS A 354 42.68 10.21 0.72
N LYS A 355 42.06 9.56 -0.28
CA LYS A 355 42.28 8.13 -0.58
C LYS A 355 43.52 7.89 -1.47
N ILE A 356 43.96 8.91 -2.21
CA ILE A 356 45.13 8.85 -3.10
C ILE A 356 46.43 9.09 -2.31
N ASN A 357 46.42 9.94 -1.28
CA ASN A 357 47.60 10.18 -0.42
C ASN A 357 47.88 9.07 0.62
N ARG A 358 47.08 8.00 0.67
CA ARG A 358 47.33 6.83 1.54
C ARG A 358 47.85 5.60 0.78
N ARG A 359 48.21 5.75 -0.50
CA ARG A 359 48.76 4.69 -1.36
C ARG A 359 50.05 5.11 -2.08
N ARG A 360 50.80 6.04 -1.49
CA ARG A 360 52.19 6.32 -1.86
C ARG A 360 53.06 6.12 -0.64
#